data_AF-A0A7X8IWS8-F1
#
_entry.id   AF-A0A7X8IWS8-F1
#
_cell.length_a   1.000
_cell.length_b   1.000
_cell.length_c   1.000
_cell.angle_alpha   90.00
_cell.angle_beta   90.00
_cell.angle_gamma   90.00
#
_symmetry.space_group_name_H-M   'P 1'
#
loop_
_entity.id
_entity.type
_entity.pdbx_description
1 polymer ?
#
loop_
_entity_poly.entity_id
_entity_poly.type
_entity_poly.pdbx_seq_one_letter_code
_entity_poly.pdbx_strand_id
1 'polypeptide(L)'
;MYSIVKDIKFIEELKEEGFTKNAVIIFVLDKLFYGGNKNSGIYKYFRKENKIYGDIYKPTGITKKIEFINIKGKYNLNWKTLSTSERFCIIEI
;
A
#
# COMPACT_ATOMS: atom_id res chain seq x y z
N MET A 1 1.40 5.63 -3.82
CA MET A 1 0.40 4.57 -3.55
C MET A 1 0.66 3.33 -4.39
N TYR A 2 0.58 3.37 -5.73
CA TYR A 2 0.76 2.14 -6.53
C TYR A 2 2.17 1.52 -6.38
N SER A 3 3.21 2.33 -6.23
CA SER A 3 4.55 1.81 -5.91
C SER A 3 4.61 1.09 -4.57
N ILE A 4 3.93 1.59 -3.52
CA ILE A 4 3.83 0.90 -2.23
C ILE A 4 3.20 -0.50 -2.39
N VAL A 5 2.20 -0.62 -3.29
CA VAL A 5 1.59 -1.93 -3.59
C VAL A 5 2.60 -2.86 -4.28
N LYS A 6 3.47 -2.33 -5.16
CA LYS A 6 4.58 -3.11 -5.73
C LYS A 6 5.56 -3.57 -4.66
N ASP A 7 5.90 -2.70 -3.72
CA ASP A 7 6.84 -3.04 -2.64
C ASP A 7 6.26 -4.16 -1.76
N ILE A 8 4.97 -4.08 -1.39
CA ILE A 8 4.27 -5.15 -0.66
C ILE A 8 4.30 -6.46 -1.46
N LYS A 9 4.01 -6.41 -2.78
CA LYS A 9 4.03 -7.58 -3.64
C LYS A 9 5.42 -8.22 -3.71
N PHE A 10 6.44 -7.41 -3.86
CA PHE A 10 7.84 -7.88 -3.89
C PHE A 10 8.20 -8.60 -2.59
N ILE A 11 7.78 -8.07 -1.44
CA ILE A 11 8.03 -8.73 -0.16
C ILE A 11 7.19 -10.01 0.00
N GLU A 12 5.95 -10.09 -0.51
CA GLU A 12 5.22 -11.37 -0.59
C GLU A 12 6.01 -12.41 -1.38
N GLU A 13 6.58 -12.02 -2.52
CA GLU A 13 7.40 -12.91 -3.35
C GLU A 13 8.66 -13.37 -2.62
N LEU A 14 9.35 -12.47 -1.90
CA LEU A 14 10.48 -12.90 -1.05
C LEU A 14 10.05 -13.89 0.03
N LYS A 15 8.89 -13.70 0.66
CA LYS A 15 8.38 -14.67 1.63
C LYS A 15 8.14 -16.04 1.01
N GLU A 16 7.59 -16.07 -0.20
CA GLU A 16 7.36 -17.30 -0.97
C GLU A 16 8.67 -18.01 -1.33
N GLU A 17 9.74 -17.27 -1.55
CA GLU A 17 11.10 -17.79 -1.77
C GLU A 17 11.82 -18.22 -0.46
N GLY A 18 11.11 -18.23 0.68
CA GLY A 18 11.61 -18.79 1.95
C GLY A 18 12.20 -17.77 2.93
N PHE A 19 12.10 -16.46 2.67
CA PHE A 19 12.48 -15.45 3.65
C PHE A 19 11.44 -15.40 4.78
N THR A 20 11.89 -15.47 6.04
CA THR A 20 11.00 -15.74 7.19
C THR A 20 10.64 -14.55 8.06
N LYS A 21 11.36 -13.42 7.93
CA LYS A 21 11.11 -12.20 8.72
C LYS A 21 11.12 -11.00 7.78
N ASN A 22 9.96 -10.68 7.23
CA ASN A 22 9.84 -9.63 6.24
C ASN A 22 8.94 -8.52 6.72
N ALA A 23 9.33 -7.28 6.45
CA ALA A 23 8.51 -6.12 6.74
C ALA A 23 8.70 -5.04 5.68
N VAL A 24 7.64 -4.28 5.45
CA VAL A 24 7.66 -3.04 4.68
C VAL A 24 7.47 -1.88 5.66
N ILE A 25 8.40 -0.93 5.65
CA ILE A 25 8.27 0.32 6.38
C ILE A 25 7.95 1.41 5.37
N ILE A 26 6.82 2.09 5.56
CA ILE A 26 6.37 3.16 4.67
C ILE A 26 6.44 4.45 5.46
N PHE A 27 7.21 5.42 4.96
CA PHE A 27 7.26 6.78 5.50
C PHE A 27 6.72 7.76 4.46
N VAL A 28 5.86 8.69 4.89
CA VAL A 28 5.21 9.66 4.01
C VAL A 28 5.15 11.04 4.67
N LEU A 29 5.48 12.07 3.88
CA LEU A 29 5.33 13.48 4.24
C LEU A 29 3.99 14.06 3.76
N ASP A 30 3.48 13.55 2.64
CA ASP A 30 2.30 14.09 1.97
C ASP A 30 1.01 13.52 2.56
N LYS A 31 0.15 14.41 3.08
CA LYS A 31 -1.17 14.07 3.61
C LYS A 31 -2.05 13.30 2.64
N LEU A 32 -1.81 13.44 1.34
CA LEU A 32 -2.55 12.71 0.32
C LEU A 32 -2.36 11.18 0.42
N PHE A 33 -1.36 10.67 1.13
CA PHE A 33 -1.23 9.23 1.35
C PHE A 33 -2.25 8.67 2.34
N TYR A 34 -2.71 9.46 3.30
CA TYR A 34 -3.56 9.00 4.40
C TYR A 34 -4.84 9.84 4.58
N GLY A 35 -5.06 10.85 3.73
CA GLY A 35 -6.23 11.71 3.78
C GLY A 35 -6.53 12.40 2.44
N GLY A 36 -7.71 13.00 2.35
CA GLY A 36 -8.19 13.74 1.18
C GLY A 36 -9.62 13.38 0.78
N ASN A 37 -10.21 14.19 -0.11
CA ASN A 37 -11.64 14.08 -0.45
C ASN A 37 -11.97 12.86 -1.32
N LYS A 38 -11.01 12.37 -2.11
CA LYS A 38 -11.22 11.22 -3.01
C LYS A 38 -10.87 9.90 -2.31
N ASN A 39 -11.85 9.00 -2.24
CA ASN A 39 -11.74 7.70 -1.57
C ASN A 39 -12.10 6.51 -2.49
N SER A 40 -12.08 6.70 -3.81
CA SER A 40 -12.36 5.67 -4.81
C SER A 40 -11.11 5.19 -5.55
N GLY A 41 -11.16 4.01 -6.18
CA GLY A 41 -10.00 3.40 -6.83
C GLY A 41 -8.89 3.11 -5.82
N ILE A 42 -7.64 3.35 -6.20
CA ILE A 42 -6.48 3.07 -5.31
C ILE A 42 -6.55 3.81 -3.97
N TYR A 43 -7.16 5.00 -3.93
CA TYR A 43 -7.26 5.80 -2.71
C TYR A 43 -8.08 5.12 -1.60
N LYS A 44 -9.03 4.25 -1.97
CA LYS A 44 -9.89 3.49 -1.04
C LYS A 44 -9.04 2.70 -0.04
N TYR A 45 -8.03 1.99 -0.55
CA TYR A 45 -7.14 1.13 0.23
C TYR A 45 -6.29 1.92 1.24
N PHE A 46 -5.86 3.13 0.86
CA PHE A 46 -4.95 3.93 1.68
C PHE A 46 -5.65 4.89 2.66
N ARG A 47 -6.85 5.35 2.34
CA ARG A 47 -7.52 6.44 3.07
C ARG A 47 -8.81 6.00 3.77
N LYS A 48 -9.64 5.20 3.11
CA LYS A 48 -10.94 4.77 3.64
C LYS A 48 -10.80 3.49 4.46
N GLU A 49 -10.14 2.49 3.89
CA GLU A 49 -10.05 1.15 4.48
C GLU A 49 -8.78 0.93 5.27
N ASN A 50 -7.75 1.75 5.01
CA ASN A 50 -6.41 1.60 5.59
C ASN A 50 -5.95 0.13 5.53
N LYS A 51 -6.11 -0.50 4.35
CA LYS A 51 -5.85 -1.92 4.13
C LYS A 51 -5.53 -2.19 2.66
N ILE A 52 -4.47 -2.94 2.39
CA ILE A 52 -4.05 -3.38 1.06
C ILE A 52 -4.41 -4.86 0.89
N TYR A 53 -5.13 -5.22 -0.17
CA TYR A 53 -5.56 -6.60 -0.46
C TYR A 53 -6.08 -6.76 -1.88
N GLY A 54 -6.05 -8.00 -2.39
CA GLY A 54 -6.69 -8.39 -3.65
C GLY A 54 -6.09 -7.70 -4.88
N ASP A 55 -6.92 -7.56 -5.93
CA ASP A 55 -6.49 -6.93 -7.19
C ASP A 55 -6.51 -5.41 -7.09
N ILE A 56 -5.34 -4.81 -7.24
CA ILE A 56 -5.17 -3.36 -7.27
C ILE A 56 -4.74 -2.95 -8.66
N TYR A 57 -5.65 -2.32 -9.38
CA TYR A 57 -5.41 -1.85 -10.74
C TYR A 57 -4.57 -0.58 -10.79
N LYS A 58 -3.76 -0.47 -11.84
CA LYS A 58 -2.96 0.73 -12.13
C LYS A 58 -3.87 1.96 -12.23
N PRO A 59 -3.56 3.06 -11.51
CA PRO A 59 -4.47 4.19 -11.39
C PRO A 59 -4.41 5.18 -12.57
N THR A 60 -3.32 5.17 -13.34
CA THR A 60 -2.99 6.15 -14.38
C THR A 60 -2.30 5.49 -15.58
N GLY A 61 -2.21 6.22 -16.70
CA GLY A 61 -1.57 5.75 -17.93
C GLY A 61 -2.49 4.92 -18.83
N ILE A 62 -1.93 4.45 -19.94
CA ILE A 62 -2.65 3.73 -21.01
C ILE A 62 -3.25 2.42 -20.49
N THR A 63 -2.54 1.71 -19.62
CA THR A 63 -2.96 0.41 -19.07
C THR A 63 -3.79 0.53 -17.78
N LYS A 64 -4.33 1.72 -17.49
CA LYS A 64 -5.21 1.97 -16.34
C LYS A 64 -6.43 1.04 -16.38
N LYS A 65 -6.79 0.45 -15.24
CA LYS A 65 -7.89 -0.53 -15.09
C LYS A 65 -7.70 -1.85 -15.87
N ILE A 66 -6.57 -2.06 -16.53
CA ILE A 66 -6.25 -3.31 -17.24
C ILE A 66 -5.17 -4.06 -16.46
N GLU A 67 -4.02 -3.42 -16.27
CA GLU A 67 -2.94 -3.97 -15.44
C GLU A 67 -3.29 -3.85 -13.96
N PHE A 68 -3.00 -4.90 -13.21
CA PHE A 68 -3.18 -4.97 -11.77
C PHE A 68 -2.03 -5.71 -11.10
N ILE A 69 -1.92 -5.49 -9.80
CA ILE A 69 -1.10 -6.30 -8.90
C ILE A 69 -2.07 -7.07 -8.00
N ASN A 70 -1.93 -8.39 -7.96
CA ASN A 70 -2.65 -9.25 -7.03
C ASN A 70 -1.86 -9.37 -5.72
N ILE A 71 -2.44 -8.89 -4.63
CA ILE A 71 -1.93 -9.04 -3.27
C ILE A 71 -2.66 -10.21 -2.62
N LYS A 72 -1.91 -11.27 -2.27
CA LYS A 72 -2.47 -12.51 -1.71
C LYS A 72 -2.95 -12.30 -0.27
N GLY A 73 -2.21 -11.53 0.51
CA GLY A 73 -2.52 -11.20 1.88
C GLY A 73 -3.53 -10.06 2.06
N LYS A 74 -3.76 -9.71 3.33
CA LYS A 74 -4.57 -8.56 3.75
C LYS A 74 -3.79 -7.76 4.80
N TYR A 75 -3.28 -6.61 4.41
CA TYR A 75 -2.32 -5.85 5.21
C TYR A 75 -2.90 -4.53 5.70
N ASN A 76 -2.96 -4.33 7.01
CA ASN A 76 -3.45 -3.08 7.60
C ASN A 76 -2.39 -1.98 7.50
N LEU A 77 -2.80 -0.78 7.08
CA LEU A 77 -2.00 0.44 7.08
C LEU A 77 -2.27 1.21 8.38
N ASN A 78 -1.59 0.82 9.44
CA ASN A 78 -1.68 1.48 10.73
C ASN A 78 -0.78 2.72 10.76
N TRP A 79 -1.24 3.82 10.16
CA TRP A 79 -0.50 5.08 10.15
C TRP A 79 -0.26 5.62 11.56
N LYS A 80 1.02 5.78 11.92
CA LYS A 80 1.50 6.45 13.13
C LYS A 80 2.00 7.84 12.76
N THR A 81 1.71 8.80 13.61
CA THR A 81 2.13 10.20 13.47
C THR A 81 3.53 10.36 14.04
N LEU A 82 4.46 10.93 13.29
CA LEU A 82 5.80 11.31 13.78
C LEU A 82 5.89 12.80 14.07
N SER A 83 5.27 13.61 13.20
CA SER A 83 5.16 15.06 13.35
C SER A 83 3.82 15.53 12.76
N THR A 84 3.64 16.84 12.62
CA THR A 84 2.40 17.43 12.09
C THR A 84 2.03 16.92 10.69
N SER A 85 3.02 16.66 9.83
CA SER A 85 2.83 16.21 8.44
C SER A 85 3.32 14.77 8.20
N GLU A 86 4.28 14.30 8.99
CA GLU A 86 4.94 13.02 8.77
C GLU A 86 4.20 11.86 9.41
N ARG A 87 4.02 10.81 8.62
CA ARG A 87 3.48 9.55 9.10
C ARG A 87 4.32 8.38 8.63
N PHE A 88 4.24 7.30 9.38
CA PHE A 88 4.78 6.02 8.95
C PHE A 88 3.84 4.88 9.29
N CYS A 89 4.03 3.75 8.64
CA CYS A 89 3.48 2.48 9.11
C CYS A 89 4.48 1.36 8.85
N ILE A 90 4.32 0.28 9.61
CA ILE A 90 5.11 -0.94 9.46
C ILE A 90 4.11 -2.04 9.16
N ILE A 91 4.39 -2.82 8.12
CA ILE A 91 3.60 -3.96 7.71
C ILE A 91 4.52 -5.18 7.77
N GLU A 92 4.20 -6.13 8.64
CA GLU A 92 4.80 -7.46 8.60
C GLU A 92 4.11 -8.30 7.52
N ILE A 93 4.90 -8.98 6.70
CA ILE A 93 4.41 -9.73 5.53
C ILE A 93 4.72 -11.21 5.66
#